data_AF-A0A8S3BSZ9-F1
#
_entry.id   AF-A0A8S3BSZ9-F1
#
_cell.length_a   1.000
_cell.length_b   1.000
_cell.length_c   1.000
_cell.angle_alpha   90.00
_cell.angle_beta   90.00
_cell.angle_gamma   90.00
#
_symmetry.space_group_name_H-M   'P 1'
#
loop_
_entity.id
_entity.type
_entity.pdbx_description
1 polymer ?
#
loop_
_entity_poly.entity_id
_entity_poly.type
_entity_poly.pdbx_seq_one_letter_code
_entity_poly.pdbx_strand_id
1 'polypeptide(L)'
;MFDLIERLKKDCKKNEQILCFVKSNNDVTQSIDLLKQLKKIDAFPLIELQSSIVQQKLVAEEQIFFSTTVAQTSLTFPSLKYVIDTGIINIPIYDPHTDTTVLTQIPASHSTITQRKGRLGRTQRGEYFPLYNSHVKRLDFPTPQICQTELSNVDFALRKSSEEKDSLETFKQWLPDQPDQAIIVRACDRLKKLGILVDGKQFTQKGKDIAQLPDFGTLELSTSVHAALNKYNCGRDVILLAAILSVLNTPAIIPKLPNKYKRPEEGDYMSLLDLMHDLSSQPASINDPELADIQHHLRRALIRLKTFEAYFSNTSTKSEWQKAAKISSDNWYNIAQALLDGYWEKVYVSLDRLQGRNGRYVRYSETPEEFDDDRKQTAVLKTTTIISRERRPECVFARDILCSTAIRATSLISFLGIIPAAWLTHEIERKVKVTATEMTKFKEKISDSIDRHITYSTAGHEIIFKGPTGKVFDTEQHVREQLCNEYEWFLPDKESLKNNSMLRTNMPKVKRCIFMPFLWRWQNEKQVQNMNIEKESPTLLKIVATCREKDARSIKAELNSFFNRLSQCESFQNEQKNNVQPQQLKPSNSGIEQRIKRVTDPNRTWADLKPAVSQGTRESRMDVIAWTVVCKFH
;
A
#
# COMPACT_ATOMS: atom_id res chain seq x y z
N MET A 1 18.03 6.10 -23.25
CA MET A 1 18.41 4.68 -23.06
C MET A 1 18.11 3.86 -24.32
N PHE A 2 16.86 3.78 -24.77
CA PHE A 2 16.49 2.93 -25.91
C PHE A 2 17.21 3.28 -27.22
N ASP A 3 17.42 4.56 -27.54
CA ASP A 3 18.21 4.96 -28.72
C ASP A 3 19.69 4.54 -28.61
N LEU A 4 20.24 4.56 -27.39
CA LEU A 4 21.59 4.08 -27.13
C LEU A 4 21.67 2.56 -27.36
N ILE A 5 20.69 1.79 -26.87
CA ILE A 5 20.62 0.34 -27.12
C ILE A 5 20.52 0.07 -28.62
N GLU A 6 19.67 0.81 -29.36
CA GLU A 6 19.53 0.66 -30.80
C GLU A 6 20.86 0.92 -31.53
N ARG A 7 21.57 1.99 -31.15
CA ARG A 7 22.88 2.32 -31.70
C ARG A 7 23.91 1.23 -31.38
N LEU A 8 24.03 0.85 -30.11
CA LEU A 8 24.99 -0.18 -29.68
C LEU A 8 24.70 -1.53 -30.32
N LYS A 9 23.42 -1.88 -30.56
CA LYS A 9 23.07 -3.13 -31.25
C LYS A 9 23.53 -3.15 -32.71
N LYS A 10 23.57 -1.99 -33.39
CA LYS A 10 24.12 -1.88 -34.76
C LYS A 10 25.64 -2.05 -34.76
N ASP A 11 26.30 -1.62 -33.70
CA ASP A 11 27.76 -1.69 -33.54
C ASP A 11 28.23 -3.03 -32.95
N CYS A 12 27.37 -3.76 -32.22
CA CYS A 12 27.64 -5.07 -31.62
C CYS A 12 27.89 -6.15 -32.68
N LYS A 13 28.89 -7.00 -32.44
CA LYS A 13 28.98 -8.30 -33.10
C LYS A 13 27.81 -9.20 -32.66
N LYS A 14 27.47 -10.19 -33.49
CA LYS A 14 26.34 -11.13 -33.26
C LYS A 14 26.41 -11.92 -31.94
N ASN A 15 27.53 -11.90 -31.21
CA ASN A 15 27.66 -12.61 -29.95
C ASN A 15 27.85 -11.66 -28.76
N GLU A 16 27.90 -10.34 -28.95
CA GLU A 16 28.18 -9.39 -27.87
C GLU A 16 26.91 -9.04 -27.08
N GLN A 17 27.04 -8.96 -25.75
CA GLN A 17 25.91 -8.76 -24.85
C GLN A 17 25.85 -7.34 -24.28
N ILE A 18 24.63 -6.87 -24.05
CA ILE A 18 24.28 -5.58 -23.44
C ILE A 18 23.51 -5.84 -22.14
N LEU A 19 23.99 -5.29 -21.03
CA LEU A 19 23.31 -5.34 -19.73
C LEU A 19 22.86 -3.96 -19.29
N CYS A 20 21.56 -3.81 -19.03
CA CYS A 20 20.94 -2.56 -18.60
C CYS A 20 20.53 -2.65 -17.12
N PHE A 21 21.06 -1.77 -16.27
CA PHE A 21 20.67 -1.64 -14.88
C PHE A 21 19.56 -0.59 -14.70
N VAL A 22 18.40 -1.04 -14.24
CA VAL A 22 17.23 -0.22 -13.92
C VAL A 22 16.84 -0.39 -12.45
N LYS A 23 15.98 0.50 -11.95
CA LYS A 23 15.71 0.62 -10.51
C LYS A 23 14.80 -0.47 -9.92
N SER A 24 13.89 -1.06 -10.69
CA SER A 24 12.91 -2.04 -10.18
C SER A 24 12.50 -3.08 -11.22
N ASN A 25 11.89 -4.18 -10.75
CA ASN A 25 11.35 -5.24 -11.62
C ASN A 25 10.24 -4.71 -12.56
N ASN A 26 9.45 -3.72 -12.13
CA ASN A 26 8.45 -3.11 -12.99
C ASN A 26 9.11 -2.32 -14.12
N ASP A 27 10.21 -1.61 -13.84
CA ASP A 27 10.96 -0.90 -14.88
C ASP A 27 11.64 -1.88 -15.84
N VAL A 28 12.06 -3.06 -15.38
CA VAL A 28 12.56 -4.14 -16.25
C VAL A 28 11.50 -4.53 -17.27
N THR A 29 10.31 -4.93 -16.81
CA THR A 29 9.21 -5.35 -17.70
C THR A 29 8.80 -4.22 -18.66
N GLN A 30 8.57 -3.01 -18.13
CA GLN A 30 8.18 -1.87 -18.95
C GLN A 30 9.25 -1.49 -19.98
N SER A 31 10.52 -1.57 -19.62
CA SER A 31 11.62 -1.25 -20.55
C SER A 31 11.71 -2.27 -21.69
N ILE A 32 11.48 -3.55 -21.40
CA ILE A 32 11.45 -4.61 -22.41
C ILE A 32 10.29 -4.38 -23.38
N ASP A 33 9.08 -4.15 -22.84
CA ASP A 33 7.88 -3.93 -23.65
C ASP A 33 8.04 -2.70 -24.56
N LEU A 34 8.51 -1.58 -23.99
CA LEU A 34 8.74 -0.34 -24.73
C LEU A 34 9.86 -0.49 -25.77
N LEU A 35 10.94 -1.19 -25.46
CA LEU A 35 12.03 -1.43 -26.42
C LEU A 35 11.54 -2.27 -27.60
N LYS A 36 10.71 -3.29 -27.35
CA LYS A 36 10.09 -4.10 -28.40
C LYS A 36 9.13 -3.28 -29.25
N GLN A 37 8.25 -2.49 -28.63
CA GLN A 37 7.26 -1.66 -29.34
C GLN A 37 7.91 -0.55 -30.18
N LEU A 38 8.88 0.17 -29.61
CA LEU A 38 9.45 1.35 -30.24
C LEU A 38 10.58 1.01 -31.21
N LYS A 39 11.40 -0.01 -30.91
CA LYS A 39 12.63 -0.32 -31.64
C LYS A 39 12.64 -1.69 -32.30
N LYS A 40 11.62 -2.53 -32.06
CA LYS A 40 11.56 -3.93 -32.55
C LYS A 40 12.81 -4.73 -32.15
N ILE A 41 13.30 -4.50 -30.93
CA ILE A 41 14.45 -5.19 -30.35
C ILE A 41 13.93 -6.02 -29.17
N ASP A 42 14.16 -7.33 -29.21
CA ASP A 42 13.90 -8.20 -28.07
C ASP A 42 14.99 -8.03 -26.99
N ALA A 43 14.54 -8.07 -25.74
CA ALA A 43 15.38 -8.02 -24.55
C ALA A 43 14.74 -8.86 -23.44
N PHE A 44 15.55 -9.29 -22.49
CA PHE A 44 15.15 -10.33 -21.53
C PHE A 44 15.33 -9.86 -20.08
N PRO A 45 14.39 -10.22 -19.19
CA PRO A 45 14.47 -9.84 -17.80
C PRO A 45 15.45 -10.74 -17.06
N LEU A 46 16.26 -10.13 -16.18
CA LEU A 46 17.02 -10.81 -15.14
C LEU A 46 16.53 -10.30 -13.78
N ILE A 47 15.58 -11.02 -13.19
CA ILE A 47 14.87 -10.61 -11.96
C ILE A 47 14.87 -11.73 -10.93
N GLU A 48 14.69 -11.36 -9.66
CA GLU A 48 14.74 -12.27 -8.50
C GLU A 48 13.67 -13.38 -8.56
N LEU A 49 12.56 -13.12 -9.26
CA LEU A 49 11.47 -14.08 -9.47
C LEU A 49 11.81 -15.20 -10.46
N GLN A 50 12.99 -15.20 -11.06
CA GLN A 50 13.43 -16.29 -11.93
C GLN A 50 14.33 -17.23 -11.15
N SER A 51 14.21 -18.54 -11.41
CA SER A 51 15.19 -19.49 -10.91
C SER A 51 16.59 -19.21 -11.49
N SER A 52 17.63 -19.59 -10.75
CA SER A 52 19.03 -19.47 -11.21
C SER A 52 19.26 -20.17 -12.55
N ILE A 53 18.61 -21.32 -12.77
CA ILE A 53 18.70 -22.09 -14.02
C ILE A 53 18.12 -21.29 -15.18
N VAL A 54 16.95 -20.67 -14.99
CA VAL A 54 16.32 -19.82 -16.01
C VAL A 54 17.20 -18.61 -16.32
N GLN A 55 17.74 -17.94 -15.29
CA GLN A 55 18.65 -16.81 -15.49
C GLN A 55 19.92 -17.22 -16.25
N GLN A 56 20.53 -18.35 -15.91
CA GLN A 56 21.72 -18.86 -16.61
C GLN A 56 21.42 -19.23 -18.06
N LYS A 57 20.30 -19.89 -18.32
CA LYS A 57 19.85 -20.22 -19.68
C LYS A 57 19.66 -18.95 -20.52
N LEU A 58 18.94 -17.96 -19.99
CA LEU A 58 18.76 -16.67 -20.65
C LEU A 58 20.10 -15.99 -20.93
N VAL A 59 21.01 -15.97 -19.97
CA VAL A 59 22.35 -15.37 -20.15
C VAL A 59 23.20 -16.10 -21.19
N ALA A 60 22.97 -17.40 -21.41
CA ALA A 60 23.68 -18.16 -22.43
C ALA A 60 23.12 -17.96 -23.85
N GLU A 61 21.80 -17.78 -23.97
CA GLU A 61 21.10 -17.77 -25.26
C GLU A 61 20.87 -16.35 -25.81
N GLU A 62 20.80 -15.35 -24.94
CA GLU A 62 20.31 -14.01 -25.31
C GLU A 62 21.38 -12.91 -25.25
N GLN A 63 21.09 -11.78 -25.90
CA GLN A 63 22.04 -10.68 -26.07
C GLN A 63 21.78 -9.47 -25.16
N ILE A 64 20.51 -9.10 -24.95
CA ILE A 64 20.15 -7.83 -24.33
C ILE A 64 19.33 -8.10 -23.08
N PHE A 65 19.81 -7.59 -21.94
CA PHE A 65 19.23 -7.87 -20.64
C PHE A 65 18.86 -6.59 -19.90
N PHE A 66 17.73 -6.63 -19.20
CA PHE A 66 17.36 -5.64 -18.19
C PHE A 66 17.37 -6.29 -16.81
N SER A 67 18.07 -5.68 -15.86
CA SER A 67 18.25 -6.19 -14.50
C SER A 67 18.12 -5.10 -13.45
N THR A 68 17.78 -5.52 -12.23
CA THR A 68 17.99 -4.76 -10.99
C THR A 68 19.36 -5.11 -10.38
N THR A 69 19.48 -5.21 -9.05
CA THR A 69 20.69 -5.67 -8.35
C THR A 69 21.05 -7.13 -8.60
N VAL A 70 20.16 -7.94 -9.18
CA VAL A 70 20.39 -9.38 -9.41
C VAL A 70 21.66 -9.64 -10.22
N ALA A 71 21.89 -8.88 -11.29
CA ALA A 71 23.10 -9.01 -12.11
C ALA A 71 24.37 -8.41 -11.48
N GLN A 72 24.31 -7.83 -10.27
CA GLN A 72 25.46 -7.20 -9.60
C GLN A 72 26.47 -8.19 -9.03
N THR A 73 26.06 -9.41 -8.68
CA THR A 73 26.89 -10.35 -7.91
C THR A 73 27.17 -11.67 -8.65
N SER A 74 26.14 -12.45 -8.98
CA SER A 74 26.32 -13.90 -9.21
C SER A 74 26.11 -14.40 -10.64
N LEU A 75 25.86 -13.52 -11.62
CA LEU A 75 25.74 -13.92 -13.04
C LEU A 75 27.05 -13.70 -13.79
N THR A 76 27.46 -14.73 -14.52
CA THR A 76 28.62 -14.71 -15.43
C THR A 76 28.11 -14.58 -16.86
N PHE A 77 28.46 -13.48 -17.51
CA PHE A 77 28.06 -13.21 -18.89
C PHE A 77 29.19 -13.64 -19.84
N PRO A 78 28.93 -14.53 -20.82
CA PRO A 78 29.97 -15.07 -21.69
C PRO A 78 30.64 -13.99 -22.56
N SER A 79 29.91 -12.94 -22.93
CA SER A 79 30.37 -11.97 -23.95
C SER A 79 29.86 -10.55 -23.68
N LEU A 80 29.77 -10.17 -22.39
CA LEU A 80 29.35 -8.83 -21.99
C LEU A 80 30.29 -7.75 -22.53
N LYS A 81 29.73 -6.91 -23.40
CA LYS A 81 30.44 -5.82 -24.07
C LYS A 81 30.03 -4.46 -23.52
N TYR A 82 28.75 -4.29 -23.26
CA TYR A 82 28.18 -2.99 -22.88
C TYR A 82 27.37 -3.09 -21.59
N VAL A 83 27.62 -2.16 -20.68
CA VAL A 83 26.76 -1.95 -19.49
C VAL A 83 26.19 -0.55 -19.57
N ILE A 84 24.85 -0.45 -19.50
CA ILE A 84 24.12 0.80 -19.44
C ILE A 84 23.50 0.93 -18.06
N ASP A 85 23.79 2.00 -17.33
CA ASP A 85 23.42 2.10 -15.93
C ASP A 85 22.67 3.41 -15.63
N THR A 86 21.45 3.28 -15.12
CA THR A 86 20.65 4.44 -14.67
C THR A 86 21.22 5.10 -13.41
N GLY A 87 22.11 4.42 -12.68
CA GLY A 87 22.75 4.94 -11.47
C GLY A 87 21.80 5.08 -10.28
N ILE A 88 20.61 4.50 -10.35
CA ILE A 88 19.60 4.52 -9.30
C ILE A 88 19.20 3.09 -8.90
N ILE A 89 18.71 2.95 -7.69
CA ILE A 89 18.25 1.70 -7.10
C ILE A 89 17.06 1.97 -6.19
N ASN A 90 16.13 1.02 -6.11
CA ASN A 90 15.11 1.02 -5.07
C ASN A 90 15.54 0.09 -3.94
N ILE A 91 15.55 0.60 -2.71
CA ILE A 91 15.82 -0.21 -1.51
C ILE A 91 14.65 -0.08 -0.52
N PRO A 92 14.28 -1.16 0.19
CA PRO A 92 13.35 -1.06 1.31
C PRO A 92 14.03 -0.37 2.49
N ILE A 93 13.40 0.69 3.01
CA ILE A 93 13.83 1.39 4.22
C ILE A 93 12.68 1.33 5.22
N TYR A 94 12.96 0.81 6.40
CA TYR A 94 12.01 0.74 7.50
C TYR A 94 11.95 2.10 8.23
N ASP A 95 10.73 2.59 8.44
CA ASP A 95 10.45 3.77 9.25
C ASP A 95 9.84 3.32 10.60
N PRO A 96 10.60 3.45 11.71
CA PRO A 96 10.12 3.04 13.03
C PRO A 96 9.00 3.93 13.57
N HIS A 97 8.80 5.15 13.06
CA HIS A 97 7.69 5.99 13.51
C HIS A 97 6.36 5.48 12.97
N THR A 98 6.32 5.13 11.68
CA THR A 98 5.11 4.65 11.02
C THR A 98 4.93 3.13 11.08
N ASP A 99 5.94 2.36 11.53
CA ASP A 99 5.99 0.89 11.45
C ASP A 99 5.70 0.40 10.02
N THR A 100 6.29 1.08 9.03
CA THR A 100 6.14 0.71 7.62
C THR A 100 7.49 0.61 6.92
N THR A 101 7.55 -0.25 5.91
CA THR A 101 8.71 -0.33 5.02
C THR A 101 8.39 0.39 3.71
N VAL A 102 9.24 1.36 3.37
CA VAL A 102 9.12 2.19 2.16
C VAL A 102 10.17 1.79 1.16
N LEU A 103 9.74 1.43 -0.06
CA LEU A 103 10.65 1.30 -1.20
C LEU A 103 11.07 2.70 -1.65
N THR A 104 12.31 3.05 -1.31
CA THR A 104 12.89 4.37 -1.56
C THR A 104 13.85 4.30 -2.74
N GLN A 105 13.62 5.16 -3.73
CA GLN A 105 14.53 5.35 -4.85
C GLN A 105 15.70 6.24 -4.43
N ILE A 106 16.92 5.71 -4.45
CA ILE A 106 18.14 6.44 -4.10
C ILE A 106 19.21 6.32 -5.22
N PRO A 107 20.17 7.24 -5.28
CA PRO A 107 21.38 7.04 -6.08
C PRO A 107 22.15 5.81 -5.58
N ALA A 108 22.59 4.94 -6.50
CA ALA A 108 23.49 3.84 -6.16
C ALA A 108 24.82 4.37 -5.59
N SER A 109 25.39 3.66 -4.60
CA SER A 109 26.69 4.02 -4.01
C SER A 109 27.84 3.92 -5.02
N HIS A 110 28.97 4.57 -4.73
CA HIS A 110 30.18 4.45 -5.55
C HIS A 110 30.64 3.00 -5.66
N SER A 111 30.63 2.24 -4.56
CA SER A 111 30.96 0.82 -4.57
C SER A 111 30.00 -0.02 -5.43
N THR A 112 28.69 0.27 -5.39
CA THR A 112 27.69 -0.42 -6.22
C THR A 112 27.92 -0.16 -7.70
N ILE A 113 28.15 1.10 -8.09
CA ILE A 113 28.49 1.46 -9.48
C ILE A 113 29.77 0.77 -9.93
N THR A 114 30.78 0.72 -9.06
CA THR A 114 32.05 0.05 -9.34
C THR A 114 31.85 -1.44 -9.58
N GLN A 115 30.99 -2.10 -8.80
CA GLN A 115 30.63 -3.50 -9.02
C GLN A 115 29.84 -3.71 -10.31
N ARG A 116 28.91 -2.81 -10.66
CA ARG A 116 28.17 -2.85 -11.94
C ARG A 116 29.11 -2.68 -13.13
N LYS A 117 30.03 -1.71 -13.06
CA LYS A 117 31.09 -1.50 -14.06
C LYS A 117 32.04 -2.69 -14.16
N GLY A 118 32.40 -3.29 -13.02
CA GLY A 118 33.27 -4.47 -12.93
C GLY A 118 32.66 -5.76 -13.49
N ARG A 119 31.41 -5.74 -13.96
CA ARG A 119 30.85 -6.81 -14.80
C ARG A 119 31.52 -6.84 -16.19
N LEU A 120 31.97 -5.69 -16.67
CA LEU A 120 32.78 -5.57 -17.89
C LEU A 120 34.22 -6.05 -17.66
N GLY A 121 34.93 -6.39 -18.74
CA GLY A 121 36.36 -6.67 -18.67
C GLY A 121 36.73 -8.09 -18.23
N ARG A 122 35.74 -8.96 -17.96
CA ARG A 122 35.98 -10.36 -17.58
C ARG A 122 36.33 -11.25 -18.76
N THR A 123 35.65 -11.06 -19.89
CA THR A 123 35.84 -11.88 -21.10
C THR A 123 36.42 -11.07 -22.26
N GLN A 124 36.18 -9.75 -22.30
CA GLN A 124 36.71 -8.84 -23.31
C GLN A 124 36.66 -7.38 -22.84
N ARG A 125 37.35 -6.48 -23.56
CA ARG A 125 37.26 -5.03 -23.34
C ARG A 125 35.83 -4.56 -23.61
N GLY A 126 35.19 -4.00 -22.59
CA GLY A 126 33.83 -3.47 -22.66
C GLY A 126 33.73 -2.00 -22.30
N GLU A 127 32.55 -1.42 -22.54
CA GLU A 127 32.27 0.00 -22.32
C GLU A 127 31.09 0.19 -21.37
N TYR A 128 31.24 1.17 -20.48
CA TYR A 128 30.25 1.51 -19.46
C TYR A 128 29.60 2.85 -19.80
N PHE A 129 28.27 2.85 -19.90
CA PHE A 129 27.47 4.02 -20.22
C PHE A 129 26.65 4.48 -19.01
N PRO A 130 27.13 5.48 -18.25
CA PRO A 130 26.35 6.07 -17.16
C PRO A 130 25.25 6.98 -17.73
N LEU A 131 24.00 6.75 -17.34
CA LEU A 131 22.86 7.60 -17.67
C LEU A 131 22.49 8.55 -16.51
N TYR A 132 23.48 8.90 -15.70
CA TYR A 132 23.33 9.79 -14.56
C TYR A 132 24.40 10.88 -14.59
N ASN A 133 24.08 12.02 -13.99
CA ASN A 133 25.02 13.13 -13.87
C ASN A 133 26.13 12.79 -12.84
N SER A 134 27.39 13.08 -13.19
CA SER A 134 28.56 12.91 -12.31
C SER A 134 28.51 13.76 -11.04
N HIS A 135 27.75 14.85 -11.04
CA HIS A 135 27.58 15.75 -9.90
C HIS A 135 26.55 15.26 -8.86
N VAL A 136 25.88 14.12 -9.09
CA VAL A 136 24.95 13.54 -8.10
C VAL A 136 25.74 13.07 -6.89
N LYS A 137 25.44 13.62 -5.70
CA LYS A 137 26.01 13.16 -4.44
C LYS A 137 25.63 11.70 -4.18
N ARG A 138 26.63 10.85 -3.91
CA ARG A 138 26.47 9.41 -3.66
C ARG A 138 27.22 9.06 -2.37
N LEU A 139 26.75 8.00 -1.71
CA LEU A 139 27.50 7.38 -0.62
C LEU A 139 28.64 6.55 -1.21
N ASP A 140 29.72 6.40 -0.46
CA ASP A 140 30.83 5.53 -0.86
C ASP A 140 30.40 4.06 -0.85
N PHE A 141 29.69 3.66 0.22
CA PHE A 141 29.19 2.30 0.45
C PHE A 141 27.67 2.30 0.65
N PRO A 142 26.97 1.19 0.31
CA PRO A 142 25.57 1.04 0.68
C PRO A 142 25.43 1.00 2.20
N THR A 143 24.38 1.61 2.73
CA THR A 143 24.06 1.49 4.16
C THR A 143 23.76 0.01 4.49
N PRO A 144 24.28 -0.53 5.60
CA PRO A 144 24.00 -1.90 6.01
C PRO A 144 22.51 -2.15 6.26
N GLN A 145 22.04 -3.35 5.91
CA GLN A 145 20.63 -3.73 6.07
C GLN A 145 20.15 -3.65 7.52
N ILE A 146 21.02 -3.98 8.48
CA ILE A 146 20.67 -3.90 9.91
C ILE A 146 20.24 -2.49 10.33
N CYS A 147 20.77 -1.45 9.70
CA CYS A 147 20.42 -0.06 10.01
C CYS A 147 19.13 0.43 9.33
N GLN A 148 18.52 -0.36 8.42
CA GLN A 148 17.41 0.09 7.57
C GLN A 148 16.25 -0.90 7.47
N THR A 149 16.26 -1.96 8.27
CA THR A 149 15.22 -3.00 8.26
C THR A 149 14.54 -3.12 9.61
N GLU A 150 13.35 -3.71 9.63
CA GLU A 150 12.67 -4.12 10.87
C GLU A 150 13.45 -5.31 11.49
N LEU A 151 13.68 -5.29 12.80
CA LEU A 151 14.62 -6.19 13.47
C LEU A 151 13.98 -7.16 14.47
N SER A 152 12.65 -7.27 14.56
CA SER A 152 12.00 -8.18 15.52
C SER A 152 12.41 -9.64 15.34
N ASN A 153 12.48 -10.12 14.09
CA ASN A 153 12.92 -11.49 13.82
C ASN A 153 14.37 -11.71 14.30
N VAL A 154 15.24 -10.68 14.15
CA VAL A 154 16.64 -10.72 14.60
C VAL A 154 16.72 -10.70 16.12
N ASP A 155 15.99 -9.80 16.79
CA ASP A 155 15.96 -9.73 18.27
C ASP A 155 15.43 -11.05 18.87
N PHE A 156 14.38 -11.63 18.27
CA PHE A 156 13.88 -12.94 18.69
C PHE A 156 14.92 -14.06 18.51
N ALA A 157 15.58 -14.11 17.35
CA ALA A 157 16.60 -15.13 17.07
C ALA A 157 17.79 -15.03 18.03
N LEU A 158 18.25 -13.81 18.34
CA LEU A 158 19.30 -13.56 19.32
C LEU A 158 18.91 -14.09 20.69
N ARG A 159 17.74 -13.68 21.21
CA ARG A 159 17.23 -14.12 22.51
C ARG A 159 17.04 -15.64 22.58
N LYS A 160 16.55 -16.26 21.50
CA LYS A 160 16.44 -17.72 21.39
C LYS A 160 17.80 -18.40 21.49
N SER A 161 18.84 -17.84 20.87
CA SER A 161 20.18 -18.42 20.85
C SER A 161 20.95 -18.25 22.17
N SER A 162 20.66 -17.21 22.93
CA SER A 162 21.34 -16.86 24.19
C SER A 162 20.58 -17.30 25.45
N GLU A 163 19.52 -18.09 25.30
CA GLU A 163 18.61 -18.46 26.41
C GLU A 163 18.08 -17.22 27.16
N GLU A 164 17.62 -16.22 26.41
CA GLU A 164 17.05 -14.96 26.90
C GLU A 164 18.06 -14.00 27.56
N LYS A 165 19.37 -14.32 27.57
CA LYS A 165 20.41 -13.50 28.20
C LYS A 165 20.73 -12.23 27.40
N ASP A 166 20.69 -12.32 26.08
CA ASP A 166 21.05 -11.23 25.18
C ASP A 166 19.82 -10.70 24.44
N SER A 167 19.72 -9.36 24.41
CA SER A 167 18.79 -8.64 23.53
C SER A 167 19.57 -7.91 22.44
N LEU A 168 18.88 -7.48 21.39
CA LEU A 168 19.47 -6.63 20.36
C LEU A 168 20.08 -5.36 20.94
N GLU A 169 19.51 -4.81 22.01
CA GLU A 169 20.04 -3.65 22.73
C GLU A 169 21.43 -3.92 23.32
N THR A 170 21.65 -5.12 23.88
CA THR A 170 22.95 -5.54 24.44
C THR A 170 23.92 -5.93 23.33
N PHE A 171 23.43 -6.46 22.22
CA PHE A 171 24.25 -6.93 21.10
C PHE A 171 24.75 -5.79 20.21
N LYS A 172 24.02 -4.67 20.11
CA LYS A 172 24.34 -3.57 19.18
C LYS A 172 25.75 -3.00 19.35
N GLN A 173 26.30 -3.01 20.57
CA GLN A 173 27.65 -2.51 20.86
C GLN A 173 28.75 -3.27 20.10
N TRP A 174 28.47 -4.48 19.61
CA TRP A 174 29.44 -5.31 18.89
C TRP A 174 29.28 -5.23 17.38
N LEU A 175 28.30 -4.46 16.89
CA LEU A 175 28.09 -4.23 15.47
C LEU A 175 29.02 -3.11 14.96
N PRO A 176 29.67 -3.28 13.80
CA PRO A 176 30.44 -2.21 13.16
C PRO A 176 29.58 -0.98 12.86
N ASP A 177 28.34 -1.23 12.40
CA ASP A 177 27.33 -0.23 12.12
C ASP A 177 26.10 -0.53 12.98
N GLN A 178 25.75 0.39 13.86
CA GLN A 178 24.66 0.20 14.81
C GLN A 178 23.32 0.65 14.20
N PRO A 179 22.23 -0.09 14.41
CA PRO A 179 20.89 0.38 14.07
C PRO A 179 20.47 1.53 15.01
N ASP A 180 19.63 2.42 14.50
CA ASP A 180 19.06 3.50 15.30
C ASP A 180 18.26 2.94 16.48
N GLN A 181 18.33 3.63 17.62
CA GLN A 181 17.65 3.20 18.85
C GLN A 181 16.14 3.00 18.64
N ALA A 182 15.52 3.83 17.80
CA ALA A 182 14.09 3.71 17.48
C ALA A 182 13.75 2.36 16.83
N ILE A 183 14.62 1.82 15.98
CA ILE A 183 14.41 0.51 15.33
C ILE A 183 14.49 -0.61 16.38
N ILE A 184 15.47 -0.55 17.28
CA ILE A 184 15.64 -1.55 18.36
C ILE A 184 14.44 -1.55 19.29
N VAL A 185 14.00 -0.37 19.73
CA VAL A 185 12.82 -0.22 20.60
C VAL A 185 11.57 -0.78 19.92
N ARG A 186 11.36 -0.46 18.63
CA ARG A 186 10.23 -1.01 17.86
C ARG A 186 10.29 -2.52 17.72
N ALA A 187 11.47 -3.08 17.50
CA ALA A 187 11.65 -4.52 17.40
C ALA A 187 11.20 -5.24 18.70
N CYS A 188 11.59 -4.69 19.86
CA CYS A 188 11.19 -5.19 21.18
C CYS A 188 9.68 -5.00 21.44
N ASP A 189 9.12 -3.84 21.08
CA ASP A 189 7.70 -3.56 21.26
C ASP A 189 6.81 -4.50 20.43
N ARG A 190 7.23 -4.84 19.20
CA ARG A 190 6.52 -5.83 18.38
C ARG A 190 6.50 -7.21 19.05
N LEU A 191 7.62 -7.63 19.68
CA LEU A 191 7.65 -8.89 20.42
C LEU A 191 6.72 -8.88 21.64
N LYS A 192 6.60 -7.75 22.34
CA LYS A 192 5.61 -7.60 23.43
C LYS A 192 4.18 -7.70 22.89
N LYS A 193 3.89 -7.00 21.80
CA LYS A 193 2.56 -6.97 21.16
C LYS A 193 2.11 -8.32 20.60
N LEU A 194 3.06 -9.13 20.13
CA LEU A 194 2.79 -10.53 19.76
C LEU A 194 2.63 -11.46 20.98
N GLY A 195 2.78 -10.93 22.20
CA GLY A 195 2.73 -11.70 23.44
C GLY A 195 3.90 -12.68 23.58
N ILE A 196 5.03 -12.42 22.92
CA ILE A 196 6.24 -13.25 22.98
C ILE A 196 7.08 -12.87 24.19
N LEU A 197 7.13 -11.58 24.54
CA LEU A 197 7.87 -11.08 25.70
C LEU A 197 6.94 -10.54 26.79
N VAL A 198 7.30 -10.77 28.04
CA VAL A 198 6.81 -10.04 29.21
C VAL A 198 7.78 -8.90 29.52
N ASP A 199 7.25 -7.69 29.71
CA ASP A 199 8.00 -6.47 30.06
C ASP A 199 9.21 -6.16 29.13
N GLY A 200 9.25 -6.75 27.94
CA GLY A 200 10.35 -6.61 26.96
C GLY A 200 11.64 -7.37 27.30
N LYS A 201 11.62 -8.24 28.32
CA LYS A 201 12.83 -8.91 28.81
C LYS A 201 12.77 -10.43 28.63
N GLN A 202 11.78 -11.08 29.21
CA GLN A 202 11.71 -12.55 29.29
C GLN A 202 10.65 -13.10 28.35
N PHE A 203 10.87 -14.32 27.85
CA PHE A 203 9.85 -15.00 27.06
C PHE A 203 8.65 -15.37 27.93
N THR A 204 7.45 -15.07 27.42
CA THR A 204 6.20 -15.68 27.91
C THR A 204 6.22 -17.19 27.65
N GLN A 205 5.25 -17.94 28.19
CA GLN A 205 5.06 -19.33 27.79
C GLN A 205 4.86 -19.47 26.26
N LYS A 206 4.11 -18.54 25.65
CA LYS A 206 3.95 -18.44 24.20
C LYS A 206 5.29 -18.19 23.50
N GLY A 207 6.13 -17.31 24.01
CA GLY A 207 7.46 -17.05 23.46
C GLY A 207 8.38 -18.27 23.53
N LYS A 208 8.37 -19.00 24.65
CA LYS A 208 9.13 -20.25 24.82
C LYS A 208 8.63 -21.34 23.87
N ASP A 209 7.32 -21.45 23.69
CA ASP A 209 6.73 -22.39 22.74
C ASP A 209 7.13 -22.04 21.30
N ILE A 210 7.02 -20.78 20.90
CA ILE A 210 7.43 -20.31 19.56
C ILE A 210 8.94 -20.53 19.36
N ALA A 211 9.77 -20.36 20.39
CA ALA A 211 11.20 -20.63 20.30
C ALA A 211 11.52 -22.12 20.03
N GLN A 212 10.65 -23.04 20.46
CA GLN A 212 10.80 -24.48 20.16
C GLN A 212 10.35 -24.85 18.75
N LEU A 213 9.47 -24.05 18.13
CA LEU A 213 8.96 -24.29 16.79
C LEU A 213 10.02 -24.03 15.70
N PRO A 214 9.82 -24.61 14.49
CA PRO A 214 10.61 -24.27 13.31
C PRO A 214 10.50 -22.80 12.93
N ASP A 215 11.46 -22.32 12.14
CA ASP A 215 11.36 -21.00 11.54
C ASP A 215 10.34 -20.99 10.39
N PHE A 216 9.20 -20.33 10.61
CA PHE A 216 8.15 -20.10 9.61
C PHE A 216 8.38 -18.82 8.78
N GLY A 217 9.54 -18.17 8.92
CA GLY A 217 10.00 -17.03 8.13
C GLY A 217 9.66 -15.66 8.72
N THR A 218 8.55 -15.53 9.45
CA THR A 218 8.17 -14.29 10.17
C THR A 218 7.56 -14.63 11.52
N LEU A 219 7.71 -13.74 12.49
CA LEU A 219 7.13 -13.92 13.83
C LEU A 219 5.60 -13.96 13.81
N GLU A 220 4.96 -13.25 12.89
CA GLU A 220 3.51 -13.30 12.70
C GLU A 220 3.06 -14.68 12.24
N LEU A 221 3.77 -15.30 11.28
CA LEU A 221 3.48 -16.69 10.87
C LEU A 221 3.76 -17.66 12.00
N SER A 222 4.88 -17.52 12.72
CA SER A 222 5.19 -18.40 13.86
C SER A 222 4.14 -18.30 14.97
N THR A 223 3.66 -17.08 15.21
CA THR A 223 2.54 -16.82 16.14
C THR A 223 1.24 -17.43 15.63
N SER A 224 0.98 -17.33 14.33
CA SER A 224 -0.22 -17.90 13.70
C SER A 224 -0.23 -19.42 13.77
N VAL A 225 0.91 -20.06 13.50
CA VAL A 225 1.06 -21.51 13.63
C VAL A 225 0.91 -21.94 15.10
N HIS A 226 1.51 -21.22 16.05
CA HIS A 226 1.30 -21.48 17.48
C HIS A 226 -0.18 -21.43 17.86
N ALA A 227 -0.91 -20.43 17.39
CA ALA A 227 -2.35 -20.32 17.63
C ALA A 227 -3.14 -21.47 16.97
N ALA A 228 -2.79 -21.85 15.74
CA ALA A 228 -3.39 -22.98 15.00
C ALA A 228 -3.08 -24.35 15.61
N LEU A 229 -2.04 -24.47 16.43
CA LEU A 229 -1.71 -25.74 17.10
C LEU A 229 -2.40 -25.86 18.46
N ASN A 230 -2.68 -24.73 19.13
CA ASN A 230 -3.14 -24.74 20.53
C ASN A 230 -4.60 -24.28 20.71
N LYS A 231 -5.13 -23.43 19.83
CA LYS A 231 -6.44 -22.77 20.01
C LYS A 231 -7.44 -23.12 18.92
N TYR A 232 -6.96 -23.20 17.67
CA TYR A 232 -7.82 -23.32 16.50
C TYR A 232 -7.55 -24.66 15.82
N ASN A 233 -8.58 -25.42 15.44
CA ASN A 233 -8.44 -26.75 14.85
C ASN A 233 -8.00 -26.71 13.37
N CYS A 234 -6.93 -25.98 13.05
CA CYS A 234 -6.48 -25.71 11.67
C CYS A 234 -4.95 -25.76 11.51
N GLY A 235 -4.28 -26.57 12.35
CA GLY A 235 -2.82 -26.67 12.36
C GLY A 235 -2.21 -27.00 11.00
N ARG A 236 -2.79 -28.00 10.28
CA ARG A 236 -2.32 -28.40 8.95
C ARG A 236 -2.43 -27.25 7.94
N ASP A 237 -3.56 -26.55 7.95
CA ASP A 237 -3.88 -25.48 7.02
C ASP A 237 -2.88 -24.32 7.14
N VAL A 238 -2.61 -23.89 8.37
CA VAL A 238 -1.70 -22.76 8.64
C VAL A 238 -0.24 -23.16 8.41
N ILE A 239 0.16 -24.42 8.63
CA ILE A 239 1.49 -24.92 8.29
C ILE A 239 1.73 -24.91 6.77
N LEU A 240 0.73 -25.31 5.97
CA LEU A 240 0.79 -25.24 4.50
C LEU A 240 0.96 -23.80 4.03
N LEU A 241 0.17 -22.88 4.59
CA LEU A 241 0.29 -21.44 4.33
C LEU A 241 1.67 -20.91 4.71
N ALA A 242 2.19 -21.26 5.88
CA ALA A 242 3.51 -20.84 6.32
C ALA A 242 4.62 -21.34 5.37
N ALA A 243 4.50 -22.56 4.85
CA ALA A 243 5.46 -23.12 3.91
C ALA A 243 5.58 -22.28 2.62
N ILE A 244 4.45 -21.89 2.01
CA ILE A 244 4.47 -21.06 0.81
C ILE A 244 4.82 -19.60 1.12
N LEU A 245 4.22 -19.00 2.16
CA LEU A 245 4.45 -17.59 2.50
C LEU A 245 5.89 -17.32 2.94
N SER A 246 6.56 -18.27 3.60
CA SER A 246 7.99 -18.14 3.93
C SER A 246 8.91 -18.04 2.71
N VAL A 247 8.43 -18.45 1.53
CA VAL A 247 9.16 -18.39 0.24
C VAL A 247 8.72 -17.18 -0.59
N LEU A 248 7.45 -16.77 -0.48
CA LEU A 248 6.93 -15.68 -1.29
C LEU A 248 7.28 -14.32 -0.68
N ASN A 249 8.07 -13.54 -1.42
CA ASN A 249 8.42 -12.15 -1.08
C ASN A 249 7.56 -11.11 -1.84
N THR A 250 6.62 -11.55 -2.69
CA THR A 250 5.78 -10.66 -3.49
C THR A 250 4.44 -11.30 -3.86
N PRO A 251 3.34 -10.52 -3.87
CA PRO A 251 2.04 -10.99 -4.35
C PRO A 251 1.97 -11.11 -5.87
N ALA A 252 3.06 -10.88 -6.63
CA ALA A 252 3.06 -10.99 -8.09
C ALA A 252 2.73 -12.41 -8.62
N ILE A 253 2.77 -13.41 -7.75
CA ILE A 253 2.43 -14.81 -8.03
C ILE A 253 0.91 -15.01 -8.06
N ILE A 254 0.17 -14.22 -7.27
CA ILE A 254 -1.27 -14.36 -7.07
C ILE A 254 -2.08 -14.28 -8.38
N PRO A 255 -1.83 -13.32 -9.30
CA PRO A 255 -2.55 -13.28 -10.58
C PRO A 255 -2.24 -14.45 -11.50
N LYS A 256 -1.05 -15.06 -11.35
CA LYS A 256 -0.57 -16.19 -12.15
C LYS A 256 -1.14 -17.53 -11.71
N LEU A 257 -1.89 -17.57 -10.60
CA LEU A 257 -2.54 -18.78 -10.16
C LEU A 257 -3.63 -19.20 -11.17
N PRO A 258 -3.77 -20.51 -11.44
CA PRO A 258 -4.92 -21.06 -12.14
C PRO A 258 -6.25 -20.61 -11.51
N ASN A 259 -7.26 -20.34 -12.33
CA ASN A 259 -8.54 -19.84 -11.84
C ASN A 259 -9.24 -20.80 -10.86
N LYS A 260 -8.97 -22.12 -10.98
CA LYS A 260 -9.51 -23.15 -10.08
C LYS A 260 -9.12 -22.96 -8.60
N TYR A 261 -7.99 -22.30 -8.32
CA TYR A 261 -7.56 -22.01 -6.95
C TYR A 261 -7.96 -20.62 -6.47
N LYS A 262 -8.49 -19.74 -7.32
CA LYS A 262 -8.77 -18.35 -6.93
C LYS A 262 -10.02 -18.29 -6.06
N ARG A 263 -9.86 -17.80 -4.84
CA ARG A 263 -10.91 -17.59 -3.82
C ARG A 263 -11.15 -16.10 -3.58
N PRO A 264 -11.94 -15.41 -4.41
CA PRO A 264 -12.16 -13.97 -4.28
C PRO A 264 -13.07 -13.57 -3.09
N GLU A 265 -13.72 -14.53 -2.43
CA GLU A 265 -14.57 -14.28 -1.24
C GLU A 265 -13.77 -14.21 0.05
N GLU A 266 -12.75 -15.06 0.18
CA GLU A 266 -11.90 -15.17 1.36
C GLU A 266 -10.54 -14.47 1.17
N GLY A 267 -10.00 -14.48 -0.05
CA GLY A 267 -8.80 -13.75 -0.43
C GLY A 267 -7.59 -14.62 -0.86
N ASP A 268 -6.42 -13.99 -0.82
CA ASP A 268 -5.17 -14.56 -1.33
C ASP A 268 -4.69 -15.75 -0.47
N TYR A 269 -4.94 -15.73 0.86
CA TYR A 269 -4.55 -16.83 1.75
C TYR A 269 -5.24 -18.13 1.37
N MET A 270 -6.58 -18.15 1.31
CA MET A 270 -7.31 -19.37 0.92
C MET A 270 -6.94 -19.84 -0.49
N SER A 271 -6.66 -18.90 -1.40
CA SER A 271 -6.22 -19.26 -2.75
C SER A 271 -4.87 -19.99 -2.78
N LEU A 272 -3.93 -19.56 -1.92
CA LEU A 272 -2.65 -20.24 -1.73
C LEU A 272 -2.80 -21.57 -0.97
N LEU A 273 -3.75 -21.64 -0.04
CA LEU A 273 -4.05 -22.86 0.71
C LEU A 273 -4.54 -23.97 -0.22
N ASP A 274 -5.51 -23.68 -1.08
CA ASP A 274 -6.04 -24.65 -2.05
C ASP A 274 -4.94 -25.22 -2.96
N LEU A 275 -4.05 -24.34 -3.45
CA LEU A 275 -2.88 -24.76 -4.22
C LEU A 275 -1.98 -25.68 -3.40
N MET A 276 -1.69 -25.32 -2.15
CA MET A 276 -0.79 -26.11 -1.30
C MET A 276 -1.41 -27.44 -0.87
N HIS A 277 -2.72 -27.52 -0.67
CA HIS A 277 -3.44 -28.78 -0.43
C HIS A 277 -3.35 -29.72 -1.63
N ASP A 278 -3.57 -29.21 -2.84
CA ASP A 278 -3.42 -29.99 -4.07
C ASP A 278 -1.98 -30.47 -4.25
N LEU A 279 -0.99 -29.59 -4.12
CA LEU A 279 0.43 -29.95 -4.25
C LEU A 279 0.91 -30.90 -3.14
N SER A 280 0.35 -30.81 -1.94
CA SER A 280 0.64 -31.74 -0.84
C SER A 280 0.09 -33.13 -1.13
N SER A 281 -1.09 -33.22 -1.76
CA SER A 281 -1.77 -34.48 -2.05
C SER A 281 -1.21 -35.13 -3.33
N GLN A 282 -0.90 -34.30 -4.32
CA GLN A 282 -0.40 -34.69 -5.64
C GLN A 282 0.84 -33.85 -5.98
N PRO A 283 2.04 -34.23 -5.51
CA PRO A 283 3.26 -33.49 -5.81
C PRO A 283 3.58 -33.39 -7.31
N ALA A 284 3.03 -34.28 -8.14
CA ALA A 284 3.16 -34.24 -9.60
C ALA A 284 2.44 -33.04 -10.24
N SER A 285 1.40 -32.50 -9.60
CA SER A 285 0.65 -31.31 -10.06
C SER A 285 1.55 -30.07 -10.21
N ILE A 286 2.73 -30.06 -9.57
CA ILE A 286 3.71 -29.00 -9.76
C ILE A 286 4.21 -28.86 -11.21
N ASN A 287 4.06 -29.91 -12.03
CA ASN A 287 4.45 -29.90 -13.43
C ASN A 287 3.34 -29.42 -14.37
N ASP A 288 2.21 -28.97 -13.83
CA ASP A 288 1.15 -28.31 -14.60
C ASP A 288 1.75 -27.13 -15.41
N PRO A 289 1.58 -27.09 -16.74
CA PRO A 289 2.04 -25.98 -17.57
C PRO A 289 1.53 -24.61 -17.11
N GLU A 290 0.34 -24.53 -16.51
CA GLU A 290 -0.21 -23.28 -15.97
C GLU A 290 0.60 -22.76 -14.76
N LEU A 291 1.35 -23.63 -14.08
CA LEU A 291 2.20 -23.30 -12.93
C LEU A 291 3.67 -23.06 -13.29
N ALA A 292 4.05 -23.19 -14.58
CA ALA A 292 5.44 -23.15 -15.02
C ALA A 292 6.21 -21.92 -14.52
N ASP A 293 5.56 -20.75 -14.55
CA ASP A 293 6.13 -19.47 -14.12
C ASP A 293 6.50 -19.40 -12.64
N ILE A 294 5.78 -20.15 -11.80
CA ILE A 294 5.89 -20.08 -10.34
C ILE A 294 6.43 -21.38 -9.74
N GLN A 295 6.68 -22.39 -10.58
CA GLN A 295 7.11 -23.73 -10.22
C GLN A 295 8.31 -23.76 -9.27
N HIS A 296 9.30 -22.89 -9.48
CA HIS A 296 10.50 -22.87 -8.65
C HIS A 296 10.23 -22.37 -7.22
N HIS A 297 9.29 -21.43 -7.04
CA HIS A 297 8.82 -21.03 -5.71
C HIS A 297 8.05 -22.18 -5.04
N LEU A 298 7.19 -22.87 -5.80
CA LEU A 298 6.43 -24.01 -5.31
C LEU A 298 7.35 -25.15 -4.86
N ARG A 299 8.43 -25.45 -5.62
CA ARG A 299 9.41 -26.46 -5.21
C ARG A 299 10.08 -26.10 -3.90
N ARG A 300 10.46 -24.83 -3.70
CA ARG A 300 11.03 -24.34 -2.43
C ARG A 300 10.01 -24.42 -1.29
N ALA A 301 8.75 -24.09 -1.55
CA ALA A 301 7.67 -24.20 -0.58
C ALA A 301 7.45 -25.66 -0.14
N LEU A 302 7.46 -26.62 -1.07
CA LEU A 302 7.35 -28.04 -0.74
C LEU A 302 8.57 -28.57 0.04
N ILE A 303 9.78 -28.06 -0.22
CA ILE A 303 10.96 -28.39 0.61
C ILE A 303 10.77 -27.88 2.03
N ARG A 304 10.34 -26.62 2.19
CA ARG A 304 10.01 -26.03 3.51
C ARG A 304 8.93 -26.85 4.23
N LEU A 305 7.88 -27.24 3.52
CA LEU A 305 6.79 -28.05 4.05
C LEU A 305 7.31 -29.39 4.60
N LYS A 306 8.16 -30.10 3.86
CA LYS A 306 8.77 -31.35 4.32
C LYS A 306 9.60 -31.16 5.58
N THR A 307 10.34 -30.05 5.71
CA THR A 307 11.07 -29.72 6.93
C THR A 307 10.13 -29.54 8.12
N PHE A 308 8.99 -28.86 7.93
CA PHE A 308 7.98 -28.70 8.98
C PHE A 308 7.33 -30.03 9.35
N GLU A 309 6.94 -30.84 8.37
CA GLU A 309 6.36 -32.17 8.60
C GLU A 309 7.32 -33.11 9.34
N ALA A 310 8.62 -33.06 9.02
CA ALA A 310 9.65 -33.81 9.72
C ALA A 310 9.74 -33.41 11.20
N TYR A 311 9.65 -32.10 11.49
CA TYR A 311 9.61 -31.61 12.87
C TYR A 311 8.38 -32.14 13.63
N PHE A 312 7.18 -32.02 13.06
CA PHE A 312 5.94 -32.49 13.70
C PHE A 312 5.79 -34.00 13.74
N SER A 313 6.62 -34.75 13.01
CA SER A 313 6.68 -36.21 13.09
C SER A 313 7.72 -36.70 14.10
N ASN A 314 8.59 -35.83 14.61
CA ASN A 314 9.63 -36.19 15.56
C ASN A 314 9.05 -36.43 16.96
N THR A 315 9.49 -37.50 17.62
CA THR A 315 9.09 -37.88 18.99
C THR A 315 9.48 -36.86 20.06
N SER A 316 10.47 -36.00 19.81
CA SER A 316 10.82 -34.91 20.74
C SER A 316 9.81 -33.77 20.75
N THR A 317 8.95 -33.67 19.74
CA THR A 317 7.91 -32.65 19.64
C THR A 317 6.74 -32.98 20.57
N LYS A 318 6.13 -31.96 21.18
CA LYS A 318 4.97 -32.13 22.07
C LYS A 318 3.86 -32.93 21.37
N SER A 319 3.35 -33.99 22.02
CA SER A 319 2.35 -34.89 21.43
C SER A 319 1.08 -34.17 20.97
N GLU A 320 0.65 -33.13 21.69
CA GLU A 320 -0.47 -32.26 21.32
C GLU A 320 -0.25 -31.57 19.98
N TRP A 321 0.94 -31.01 19.75
CA TRP A 321 1.29 -30.37 18.48
C TRP A 321 1.40 -31.36 17.33
N GLN A 322 1.90 -32.57 17.57
CA GLN A 322 1.93 -33.62 16.54
C GLN A 322 0.51 -33.98 16.06
N LYS A 323 -0.46 -34.04 16.97
CA LYS A 323 -1.86 -34.29 16.63
C LYS A 323 -2.46 -33.09 15.91
N ALA A 324 -2.31 -31.89 16.47
CA ALA A 324 -2.88 -30.65 15.92
C ALA A 324 -2.32 -30.30 14.53
N ALA A 325 -1.04 -30.56 14.27
CA ALA A 325 -0.41 -30.32 12.97
C ALA A 325 -1.00 -31.16 11.82
N LYS A 326 -1.74 -32.23 12.13
CA LYS A 326 -2.44 -33.07 11.15
C LYS A 326 -3.90 -32.66 10.94
N ILE A 327 -4.45 -31.78 11.78
CA ILE A 327 -5.85 -31.35 11.70
C ILE A 327 -5.97 -30.27 10.64
N SER A 328 -6.77 -30.54 9.62
CA SER A 328 -7.22 -29.59 8.61
C SER A 328 -8.70 -29.33 8.82
N SER A 329 -9.09 -28.06 8.82
CA SER A 329 -10.49 -27.64 8.96
C SER A 329 -11.12 -27.20 7.66
N ASP A 330 -10.30 -26.72 6.71
CA ASP A 330 -10.72 -25.97 5.52
C ASP A 330 -11.72 -24.83 5.84
N ASN A 331 -11.76 -24.40 7.10
CA ASN A 331 -12.70 -23.41 7.59
C ASN A 331 -11.98 -22.07 7.71
N TRP A 332 -12.33 -21.15 6.82
CA TRP A 332 -11.73 -19.82 6.79
C TRP A 332 -11.82 -19.11 8.14
N TYR A 333 -12.89 -19.29 8.93
CA TYR A 333 -12.98 -18.67 10.25
C TYR A 333 -11.82 -19.09 11.16
N ASN A 334 -11.58 -20.39 11.31
CA ASN A 334 -10.53 -20.91 12.19
C ASN A 334 -9.14 -20.48 11.70
N ILE A 335 -8.93 -20.57 10.38
CA ILE A 335 -7.67 -20.18 9.74
C ILE A 335 -7.42 -18.68 9.91
N ALA A 336 -8.43 -17.84 9.69
CA ALA A 336 -8.36 -16.40 9.86
C ALA A 336 -8.11 -16.01 11.31
N GLN A 337 -8.76 -16.66 12.29
CA GLN A 337 -8.50 -16.43 13.71
C GLN A 337 -7.06 -16.76 14.09
N ALA A 338 -6.55 -17.90 13.61
CA ALA A 338 -5.15 -18.26 13.80
C ALA A 338 -4.19 -17.23 13.18
N LEU A 339 -4.47 -16.78 11.95
CA LEU A 339 -3.67 -15.74 11.29
C LEU A 339 -3.78 -14.40 12.03
N LEU A 340 -4.95 -14.02 12.52
CA LEU A 340 -5.15 -12.77 13.27
C LEU A 340 -4.39 -12.74 14.59
N ASP A 341 -4.20 -13.87 15.28
CA ASP A 341 -3.33 -13.95 16.46
C ASP A 341 -1.88 -13.45 16.16
N GLY A 342 -1.41 -13.59 14.90
CA GLY A 342 -0.12 -13.05 14.45
C GLY A 342 -0.20 -11.71 13.71
N TYR A 343 -1.29 -11.46 12.99
CA TYR A 343 -1.44 -10.33 12.06
C TYR A 343 -2.44 -9.25 12.53
N TRP A 344 -2.87 -9.24 13.79
CA TRP A 344 -3.89 -8.30 14.29
C TRP A 344 -3.51 -6.82 14.07
N GLU A 345 -2.24 -6.46 14.20
CA GLU A 345 -1.77 -5.09 13.92
C GLU A 345 -1.83 -4.72 12.44
N LYS A 346 -1.97 -5.71 11.55
CA LYS A 346 -2.04 -5.53 10.10
C LYS A 346 -3.48 -5.71 9.60
N VAL A 347 -4.44 -5.30 10.41
CA VAL A 347 -5.85 -5.16 10.03
C VAL A 347 -6.07 -3.79 9.42
N TYR A 348 -6.80 -3.78 8.31
CA TYR A 348 -7.13 -2.60 7.55
C TYR A 348 -8.63 -2.50 7.34
N VAL A 349 -9.13 -1.29 7.50
CA VAL A 349 -10.55 -0.97 7.39
C VAL A 349 -10.75 -0.04 6.20
N SER A 350 -11.80 -0.31 5.44
CA SER A 350 -12.21 0.53 4.33
C SER A 350 -12.63 1.93 4.80
N LEU A 351 -12.01 2.95 4.22
CA LEU A 351 -12.42 4.33 4.44
C LEU A 351 -13.76 4.64 3.80
N ASP A 352 -14.24 3.84 2.83
CA ASP A 352 -15.60 3.96 2.28
C ASP A 352 -16.65 3.86 3.40
N ARG A 353 -16.35 3.13 4.48
CA ARG A 353 -17.22 2.96 5.66
C ARG A 353 -16.98 4.05 6.72
N LEU A 354 -15.72 4.44 6.96
CA LEU A 354 -15.36 5.38 8.03
C LEU A 354 -15.47 6.87 7.68
N GLN A 355 -15.13 7.22 6.43
CA GLN A 355 -14.98 8.61 5.97
C GLN A 355 -15.43 8.80 4.51
N GLY A 356 -16.07 7.78 3.93
CA GLY A 356 -16.55 7.77 2.54
C GLY A 356 -15.50 7.76 1.44
N ARG A 357 -14.20 7.64 1.75
CA ARG A 357 -13.16 7.74 0.72
C ARG A 357 -12.97 6.45 -0.06
N ASN A 358 -13.62 6.42 -1.22
CA ASN A 358 -13.65 5.30 -2.16
C ASN A 358 -12.29 4.64 -2.45
N GLY A 359 -12.22 3.33 -2.19
CA GLY A 359 -11.12 2.43 -2.56
C GLY A 359 -9.85 2.57 -1.72
N ARG A 360 -9.94 3.21 -0.56
CA ARG A 360 -8.83 3.38 0.37
C ARG A 360 -9.07 2.62 1.65
N TYR A 361 -7.97 2.13 2.22
CA TYR A 361 -7.93 1.41 3.47
C TYR A 361 -7.03 2.16 4.45
N VAL A 362 -7.29 1.98 5.74
CA VAL A 362 -6.46 2.53 6.79
C VAL A 362 -6.15 1.43 7.80
N ARG A 363 -4.92 1.42 8.31
CA ARG A 363 -4.52 0.49 9.36
C ARG A 363 -5.34 0.80 10.61
N TYR A 364 -6.01 -0.20 11.16
CA TYR A 364 -6.86 -0.04 12.31
C TYR A 364 -6.06 -0.31 13.59
N SER A 365 -5.27 0.68 14.02
CA SER A 365 -4.32 0.58 15.14
C SER A 365 -4.74 1.36 16.39
N GLU A 366 -4.10 1.03 17.52
CA GLU A 366 -4.34 1.58 18.88
C GLU A 366 -3.91 3.04 19.05
N THR A 367 -2.94 3.53 18.28
CA THR A 367 -2.42 4.90 18.42
C THR A 367 -2.83 5.79 17.25
N PRO A 368 -3.74 6.77 17.46
CA PRO A 368 -4.01 7.82 16.50
C PRO A 368 -2.91 8.90 16.62
N GLU A 369 -1.67 8.56 16.28
CA GLU A 369 -0.67 9.60 16.03
C GLU A 369 -1.01 10.25 14.68
N GLU A 370 -1.77 11.34 14.78
CA GLU A 370 -2.06 12.32 13.72
C GLU A 370 -2.66 11.77 12.42
N PHE A 371 -3.94 11.34 12.49
CA PHE A 371 -4.81 11.18 11.32
C PHE A 371 -5.06 12.50 10.53
N ASP A 372 -4.40 13.62 10.85
CA ASP A 372 -4.66 14.90 10.18
C ASP A 372 -3.95 15.00 8.81
N ASP A 373 -2.94 14.17 8.56
CA ASP A 373 -2.37 13.97 7.22
C ASP A 373 -2.81 12.62 6.65
N ASP A 374 -4.11 12.51 6.36
CA ASP A 374 -4.79 11.33 5.78
C ASP A 374 -4.05 10.68 4.59
N ARG A 375 -3.05 11.34 4.00
CA ARG A 375 -2.29 10.78 2.88
C ARG A 375 -1.25 9.77 3.33
N LYS A 376 -0.62 9.95 4.51
CA LYS A 376 0.58 9.20 4.89
C LYS A 376 0.34 7.76 5.37
N GLN A 377 -0.88 7.43 5.79
CA GLN A 377 -1.22 6.09 6.29
C GLN A 377 -2.35 5.39 5.52
N THR A 378 -2.85 6.00 4.43
CA THR A 378 -3.83 5.31 3.58
C THR A 378 -3.16 4.32 2.65
N ALA A 379 -3.74 3.13 2.62
CA ALA A 379 -3.33 2.05 1.76
C ALA A 379 -4.39 1.76 0.70
N VAL A 380 -3.94 1.20 -0.42
CA VAL A 380 -4.79 0.78 -1.54
C VAL A 380 -4.48 -0.68 -1.84
N LEU A 381 -5.51 -1.41 -2.27
CA LEU A 381 -5.33 -2.78 -2.73
C LEU A 381 -4.43 -2.77 -3.97
N LYS A 382 -3.40 -3.61 -3.95
CA LYS A 382 -2.50 -3.75 -5.10
C LYS A 382 -3.25 -4.39 -6.26
N THR A 383 -2.98 -3.99 -7.50
CA THR A 383 -3.61 -4.58 -8.70
C THR A 383 -3.32 -6.07 -8.88
N THR A 384 -2.36 -6.62 -8.13
CA THR A 384 -1.98 -8.04 -8.18
C THR A 384 -2.75 -8.91 -7.19
N THR A 385 -3.66 -8.37 -6.39
CA THR A 385 -4.49 -9.20 -5.48
C THR A 385 -5.63 -9.85 -6.26
N ILE A 386 -6.13 -11.00 -5.81
CA ILE A 386 -7.26 -11.67 -6.47
C ILE A 386 -8.55 -10.84 -6.41
N ILE A 387 -8.67 -9.98 -5.41
CA ILE A 387 -9.81 -9.09 -5.24
C ILE A 387 -9.90 -8.13 -6.43
N SER A 388 -11.00 -8.20 -7.17
CA SER A 388 -11.29 -7.27 -8.26
C SER A 388 -11.41 -5.84 -7.74
N ARG A 389 -11.14 -4.83 -8.57
CA ARG A 389 -11.37 -3.42 -8.21
C ARG A 389 -12.82 -3.11 -7.82
N GLU A 390 -13.74 -3.98 -8.21
CA GLU A 390 -15.18 -3.83 -8.00
C GLU A 390 -15.60 -4.30 -6.61
N ARG A 391 -14.90 -5.29 -6.02
CA ARG A 391 -15.19 -5.75 -4.66
C ARG A 391 -14.38 -4.96 -3.64
N ARG A 392 -15.07 -4.32 -2.70
CA ARG A 392 -14.47 -3.51 -1.64
C ARG A 392 -14.85 -4.06 -0.26
N PRO A 393 -14.12 -5.07 0.24
CA PRO A 393 -14.37 -5.60 1.58
C PRO A 393 -14.28 -4.53 2.65
N GLU A 394 -15.11 -4.63 3.69
CA GLU A 394 -15.12 -3.66 4.79
C GLU A 394 -13.85 -3.73 5.63
N CYS A 395 -13.41 -4.96 5.94
CA CYS A 395 -12.21 -5.24 6.70
C CYS A 395 -11.38 -6.30 5.99
N VAL A 396 -10.07 -6.08 5.98
CA VAL A 396 -9.08 -7.04 5.48
C VAL A 396 -7.91 -7.06 6.42
N PHE A 397 -7.24 -8.20 6.57
CA PHE A 397 -5.88 -8.21 7.12
C PHE A 397 -4.90 -8.53 6.01
N ALA A 398 -3.64 -8.15 6.22
CA ALA A 398 -2.63 -8.39 5.21
C ALA A 398 -1.23 -8.59 5.76
N ARG A 399 -0.35 -9.14 4.93
CA ARG A 399 1.02 -9.44 5.34
C ARG A 399 1.90 -8.19 5.37
N ASP A 400 1.94 -7.43 4.28
CA ASP A 400 2.89 -6.30 4.16
C ASP A 400 2.23 -5.04 3.60
N ILE A 401 2.73 -3.89 4.07
CA ILE A 401 2.59 -2.59 3.42
C ILE A 401 3.86 -2.32 2.63
N LEU A 402 3.72 -2.06 1.33
CA LEU A 402 4.78 -1.51 0.51
C LEU A 402 4.42 -0.06 0.16
N CYS A 403 5.03 0.88 0.86
CA CYS A 403 4.97 2.28 0.48
C CYS A 403 5.94 2.51 -0.70
N SER A 404 5.48 3.10 -1.80
CA SER A 404 6.38 3.51 -2.89
C SER A 404 6.41 5.02 -2.99
N THR A 405 7.60 5.61 -2.99
CA THR A 405 7.78 7.06 -3.21
C THR A 405 7.34 7.48 -4.62
N ALA A 406 7.24 6.55 -5.58
CA ALA A 406 6.82 6.82 -6.95
C ALA A 406 5.29 6.95 -7.12
N ILE A 407 4.50 6.31 -6.25
CA ILE A 407 3.03 6.32 -6.33
C ILE A 407 2.48 7.14 -5.18
N ARG A 408 2.47 8.47 -5.36
CA ARG A 408 1.72 9.47 -4.57
C ARG A 408 1.41 9.04 -3.12
N ALA A 409 2.43 8.83 -2.27
CA ALA A 409 2.27 8.60 -0.83
C ALA A 409 1.22 7.54 -0.41
N THR A 410 0.86 6.59 -1.27
CA THR A 410 -0.14 5.56 -0.94
C THR A 410 0.52 4.20 -0.81
N SER A 411 0.28 3.58 0.34
CA SER A 411 0.74 2.25 0.72
C SER A 411 0.05 1.17 -0.12
N LEU A 412 0.78 0.17 -0.59
CA LEU A 412 0.18 -1.01 -1.26
C LEU A 412 0.11 -2.18 -0.29
N ILE A 413 -1.07 -2.77 -0.17
CA ILE A 413 -1.28 -3.95 0.67
C ILE A 413 -0.98 -5.23 -0.15
N SER A 414 -0.35 -6.23 0.48
CA SER A 414 -0.08 -7.53 -0.14
C SER A 414 -0.53 -8.72 0.72
N PHE A 415 -0.95 -9.80 0.04
CA PHE A 415 -1.53 -11.02 0.61
C PHE A 415 -2.71 -10.71 1.52
N LEU A 416 -3.90 -10.63 0.93
CA LEU A 416 -5.12 -10.22 1.61
C LEU A 416 -5.93 -11.39 2.14
N GLY A 417 -6.44 -11.25 3.36
CA GLY A 417 -7.54 -12.05 3.89
C GLY A 417 -8.75 -11.17 4.18
N ILE A 418 -9.90 -11.52 3.62
CA ILE A 418 -11.18 -10.82 3.84
C ILE A 418 -11.80 -11.34 5.13
N ILE A 419 -12.13 -10.44 6.05
CA ILE A 419 -12.68 -10.81 7.35
C ILE A 419 -13.86 -9.91 7.71
N PRO A 420 -14.93 -10.45 8.32
CA PRO A 420 -15.93 -9.65 9.02
C PRO A 420 -15.33 -8.90 10.20
N ALA A 421 -15.82 -7.68 10.47
CA ALA A 421 -15.41 -6.91 11.65
C ALA A 421 -15.64 -7.68 12.97
N ALA A 422 -16.74 -8.43 13.06
CA ALA A 422 -17.11 -9.22 14.24
C ALA A 422 -16.06 -10.28 14.64
N TRP A 423 -15.14 -10.64 13.75
CA TRP A 423 -14.08 -11.61 14.02
C TRP A 423 -12.90 -10.99 14.76
N LEU A 424 -12.84 -9.66 14.86
CA LEU A 424 -11.73 -8.93 15.48
C LEU A 424 -11.98 -8.79 16.98
N THR A 425 -11.31 -9.62 17.77
CA THR A 425 -11.49 -9.72 19.23
C THR A 425 -10.41 -9.03 20.04
N HIS A 426 -9.26 -8.69 19.44
CA HIS A 426 -8.17 -8.00 20.11
C HIS A 426 -8.67 -6.70 20.73
N GLU A 427 -8.33 -6.43 22.00
CA GLU A 427 -8.70 -5.18 22.64
C GLU A 427 -7.90 -4.03 22.04
N ILE A 428 -8.56 -2.91 21.77
CA ILE A 428 -7.90 -1.69 21.32
C ILE A 428 -8.48 -0.48 22.03
N GLU A 429 -7.71 0.60 22.03
CA GLU A 429 -8.19 1.94 22.36
C GLU A 429 -8.24 2.79 21.09
N ARG A 430 -9.36 3.48 20.85
CA ARG A 430 -9.58 4.30 19.66
C ARG A 430 -10.08 5.68 20.06
N LYS A 431 -9.40 6.72 19.56
CA LYS A 431 -9.77 8.11 19.82
C LYS A 431 -10.44 8.72 18.59
N VAL A 432 -11.63 9.25 18.79
CA VAL A 432 -12.42 9.96 17.77
C VAL A 432 -12.43 11.44 18.11
N LYS A 433 -11.80 12.25 17.27
CA LYS A 433 -11.86 13.72 17.40
C LYS A 433 -13.25 14.23 17.06
N VAL A 434 -13.77 15.11 17.91
CA VAL A 434 -15.09 15.72 17.80
C VAL A 434 -15.03 17.22 18.09
N THR A 435 -15.92 17.99 17.47
CA THR A 435 -16.09 19.41 17.82
C THR A 435 -16.79 19.56 19.18
N ALA A 436 -16.81 20.78 19.73
CA ALA A 436 -17.54 21.06 20.96
C ALA A 436 -19.05 20.76 20.82
N THR A 437 -19.66 21.04 19.67
CA THR A 437 -21.08 20.77 19.42
C THR A 437 -21.36 19.28 19.31
N GLU A 438 -20.50 18.54 18.61
CA GLU A 438 -20.56 17.09 18.49
C GLU A 438 -20.40 16.41 19.86
N MET A 439 -19.50 16.93 20.72
CA MET A 439 -19.31 16.42 22.08
C MET A 439 -20.57 16.58 22.93
N THR A 440 -21.25 17.73 22.86
CA THR A 440 -22.52 17.93 23.56
C THR A 440 -23.59 16.95 23.06
N LYS A 441 -23.75 16.81 21.73
CA LYS A 441 -24.68 15.86 21.12
C LYS A 441 -24.40 14.42 21.55
N PHE A 442 -23.13 14.04 21.63
CA PHE A 442 -22.73 12.71 22.08
C PHE A 442 -23.18 12.44 23.52
N LYS A 443 -22.88 13.35 24.45
CA LYS A 443 -23.24 13.20 25.86
C LYS A 443 -24.74 13.21 26.14
N GLU A 444 -25.52 13.92 25.33
CA GLU A 444 -26.97 14.04 25.55
C GLU A 444 -27.79 12.95 24.86
N LYS A 445 -27.34 12.43 23.70
CA LYS A 445 -28.19 11.60 22.83
C LYS A 445 -27.59 10.28 22.38
N ILE A 446 -26.27 10.09 22.48
CA ILE A 446 -25.59 8.95 21.86
C ILE A 446 -24.96 8.03 22.93
N SER A 447 -24.51 8.59 24.06
CA SER A 447 -23.83 7.85 25.14
C SER A 447 -24.54 6.57 25.57
N ASP A 448 -25.86 6.60 25.62
CA ASP A 448 -26.69 5.50 26.14
C ASP A 448 -26.88 4.36 25.11
N SER A 449 -26.56 4.62 23.84
CA SER A 449 -26.66 3.65 22.73
C SER A 449 -25.41 2.80 22.52
N ILE A 450 -24.35 3.03 23.32
CA ILE A 450 -23.06 2.36 23.17
C ILE A 450 -23.18 0.88 23.60
N ASP A 451 -22.54 -0.01 22.82
CA ASP A 451 -22.51 -1.45 23.12
C ASP A 451 -21.92 -1.68 24.53
N ARG A 452 -22.58 -2.54 25.32
CA ARG A 452 -22.22 -2.85 26.71
C ARG A 452 -20.80 -3.42 26.85
N HIS A 453 -20.24 -3.98 25.79
CA HIS A 453 -18.87 -4.53 25.77
C HIS A 453 -17.80 -3.46 25.52
N ILE A 454 -18.18 -2.19 25.38
CA ILE A 454 -17.28 -1.09 25.11
C ILE A 454 -17.32 -0.12 26.28
N THR A 455 -16.13 0.18 26.79
CA THR A 455 -15.93 1.29 27.71
C THR A 455 -15.61 2.54 26.91
N TYR A 456 -16.13 3.70 27.31
CA TYR A 456 -15.77 4.96 26.69
C TYR A 456 -15.44 6.02 27.72
N SER A 457 -14.59 6.96 27.33
CA SER A 457 -14.27 8.16 28.12
C SER A 457 -14.18 9.37 27.20
N THR A 458 -14.35 10.56 27.76
CA THR A 458 -14.24 11.82 27.01
C THR A 458 -13.11 12.66 27.57
N ALA A 459 -12.18 13.08 26.72
CA ALA A 459 -11.04 13.92 27.08
C ALA A 459 -10.95 15.11 26.12
N GLY A 460 -11.31 16.32 26.58
CA GLY A 460 -11.31 17.53 25.75
C GLY A 460 -12.19 17.40 24.50
N HIS A 461 -11.57 17.36 23.33
CA HIS A 461 -12.21 17.23 22.01
C HIS A 461 -12.13 15.80 21.45
N GLU A 462 -11.99 14.80 22.32
CA GLU A 462 -11.84 13.39 21.93
C GLU A 462 -12.79 12.48 22.70
N ILE A 463 -13.37 11.52 21.98
CA ILE A 463 -14.09 10.37 22.54
C ILE A 463 -13.18 9.16 22.41
N ILE A 464 -12.88 8.50 23.51
CA ILE A 464 -11.99 7.35 23.57
C ILE A 464 -12.85 6.11 23.79
N PHE A 465 -12.87 5.20 22.83
CA PHE A 465 -13.51 3.89 22.93
C PHE A 465 -12.47 2.81 23.24
N LYS A 466 -12.78 1.91 24.17
CA LYS A 466 -11.93 0.78 24.51
C LYS A 466 -12.77 -0.50 24.61
N GLY A 467 -12.32 -1.53 23.89
CA GLY A 467 -12.97 -2.84 23.84
C GLY A 467 -12.49 -3.67 22.66
N PRO A 468 -13.20 -4.78 22.33
CA PRO A 468 -12.86 -5.63 21.19
C PRO A 468 -12.89 -4.85 19.87
N THR A 469 -11.85 -5.00 19.06
CA THR A 469 -11.61 -4.24 17.82
C THR A 469 -12.84 -4.14 16.92
N GLY A 470 -13.51 -5.26 16.65
CA GLY A 470 -14.70 -5.28 15.79
C GLY A 470 -15.87 -4.47 16.34
N LYS A 471 -16.09 -4.58 17.66
CA LYS A 471 -17.14 -3.84 18.37
C LYS A 471 -16.86 -2.35 18.43
N VAL A 472 -15.60 -1.99 18.71
CA VAL A 472 -15.13 -0.60 18.68
C VAL A 472 -15.32 -0.01 17.29
N PHE A 473 -15.02 -0.78 16.24
CA PHE A 473 -15.23 -0.34 14.86
C PHE A 473 -16.70 -0.06 14.53
N ASP A 474 -17.60 -0.99 14.83
CA ASP A 474 -19.04 -0.81 14.59
C ASP A 474 -19.60 0.37 15.41
N THR A 475 -19.13 0.55 16.64
CA THR A 475 -19.54 1.65 17.51
C THR A 475 -18.99 2.99 17.05
N GLU A 476 -17.72 3.05 16.63
CA GLU A 476 -17.12 4.25 16.04
C GLU A 476 -17.94 4.70 14.82
N GLN A 477 -18.35 3.77 13.97
CA GLN A 477 -19.20 4.08 12.82
C GLN A 477 -20.58 4.57 13.25
N HIS A 478 -21.26 3.84 14.15
CA HIS A 478 -22.57 4.23 14.64
C HIS A 478 -22.56 5.65 15.21
N VAL A 479 -21.57 5.96 16.06
CA VAL A 479 -21.40 7.29 16.65
C VAL A 479 -21.14 8.34 15.57
N ARG A 480 -20.28 8.06 14.58
CA ARG A 480 -20.01 9.01 13.48
C ARG A 480 -21.27 9.33 12.67
N GLU A 481 -22.11 8.34 12.39
CA GLU A 481 -23.37 8.53 11.66
C GLU A 481 -24.36 9.35 12.50
N GLN A 482 -24.50 9.05 13.78
CA GLN A 482 -25.38 9.80 14.69
C GLN A 482 -24.91 11.23 14.95
N LEU A 483 -23.61 11.51 14.85
CA LEU A 483 -23.06 12.86 14.99
C LEU A 483 -23.38 13.78 13.80
N CYS A 484 -23.76 13.25 12.64
CA CYS A 484 -24.11 14.05 11.49
C CYS A 484 -25.34 14.94 11.76
N ASN A 485 -25.33 16.16 11.23
CA ASN A 485 -26.43 17.12 11.26
C ASN A 485 -26.75 17.58 9.84
N GLU A 486 -27.96 18.09 9.65
CA GLU A 486 -28.32 18.78 8.41
C GLU A 486 -27.68 20.16 8.36
N TYR A 487 -27.03 20.47 7.25
CA TYR A 487 -26.41 21.76 6.96
C TYR A 487 -26.96 22.32 5.66
N GLU A 488 -27.10 23.64 5.64
CA GLU A 488 -27.59 24.38 4.48
C GLU A 488 -26.52 25.37 4.00
N TRP A 489 -26.24 25.37 2.70
CA TRP A 489 -25.35 26.33 2.05
C TRP A 489 -26.09 27.08 0.94
N PHE A 490 -26.06 28.40 1.02
CA PHE A 490 -26.61 29.30 0.00
C PHE A 490 -25.52 29.68 -1.00
N LEU A 491 -25.81 29.51 -2.28
CA LEU A 491 -24.85 29.66 -3.37
C LEU A 491 -25.31 30.64 -4.44
N PRO A 492 -24.54 31.72 -4.70
CA PRO A 492 -23.50 32.27 -3.81
C PRO A 492 -24.13 32.82 -2.52
N ASP A 493 -23.31 33.11 -1.51
CA ASP A 493 -23.84 33.77 -0.32
C ASP A 493 -24.46 35.13 -0.68
N LYS A 494 -25.53 35.49 0.03
CA LYS A 494 -26.37 36.66 -0.29
C LYS A 494 -25.59 37.98 -0.28
N GLU A 495 -24.47 38.04 0.45
CA GLU A 495 -23.65 39.23 0.64
C GLU A 495 -22.61 39.39 -0.48
N SER A 496 -21.90 38.32 -0.85
CA SER A 496 -21.00 38.29 -2.01
C SER A 496 -21.72 38.59 -3.31
N LEU A 497 -22.96 38.11 -3.46
CA LEU A 497 -23.77 38.43 -4.64
C LEU A 497 -24.10 39.94 -4.68
N LYS A 498 -24.34 40.59 -3.55
CA LYS A 498 -24.59 42.05 -3.52
C LYS A 498 -23.33 42.85 -3.84
N ASN A 499 -22.19 42.42 -3.30
CA ASN A 499 -20.97 43.23 -3.30
C ASN A 499 -20.10 43.03 -4.56
N ASN A 500 -20.30 41.96 -5.34
CA ASN A 500 -19.44 41.66 -6.48
C ASN A 500 -20.21 41.73 -7.82
N SER A 501 -19.89 42.75 -8.65
CA SER A 501 -20.53 42.96 -9.97
C SER A 501 -20.18 41.87 -10.99
N MET A 502 -18.94 41.37 -10.96
CA MET A 502 -18.50 40.25 -11.81
C MET A 502 -19.26 38.97 -11.49
N LEU A 503 -19.41 38.65 -10.21
CA LEU A 503 -20.16 37.48 -9.77
C LEU A 503 -21.64 37.57 -10.19
N ARG A 504 -22.28 38.74 -10.06
CA ARG A 504 -23.65 38.97 -10.54
C ARG A 504 -23.80 38.77 -12.05
N THR A 505 -22.77 39.11 -12.82
CA THR A 505 -22.77 38.94 -14.28
C THR A 505 -22.58 37.48 -14.68
N ASN A 506 -21.72 36.76 -13.96
CA ASN A 506 -21.36 35.39 -14.26
C ASN A 506 -22.40 34.38 -13.77
N MET A 507 -23.03 34.61 -12.60
CA MET A 507 -23.96 33.66 -11.96
C MET A 507 -25.18 33.27 -12.80
N PRO A 508 -25.88 34.17 -13.51
CA PRO A 508 -27.00 33.78 -14.39
C PRO A 508 -26.57 32.84 -15.54
N LYS A 509 -25.30 32.90 -15.94
CA LYS A 509 -24.71 32.04 -16.98
C LYS A 509 -24.29 30.67 -16.43
N VAL A 510 -24.18 30.52 -15.10
CA VAL A 510 -23.81 29.28 -14.44
C VAL A 510 -25.03 28.36 -14.36
N LYS A 511 -25.02 27.24 -15.11
CA LYS A 511 -26.08 26.21 -15.05
C LYS A 511 -25.93 25.32 -13.80
N ARG A 512 -27.04 24.70 -13.36
CA ARG A 512 -27.06 23.71 -12.25
C ARG A 512 -26.02 22.60 -12.42
N CYS A 513 -25.74 22.18 -13.66
CA CYS A 513 -24.78 21.13 -13.98
C CYS A 513 -23.34 21.43 -13.54
N ILE A 514 -22.99 22.69 -13.28
CA ILE A 514 -21.67 23.13 -12.85
C ILE A 514 -21.36 22.66 -11.42
N PHE A 515 -22.40 22.44 -10.62
CA PHE A 515 -22.25 21.91 -9.26
C PHE A 515 -22.20 20.37 -9.24
N MET A 516 -22.62 19.68 -10.31
CA MET A 516 -22.66 18.21 -10.36
C MET A 516 -21.31 17.54 -10.10
N PRO A 517 -20.16 18.03 -10.59
CA PRO A 517 -18.86 17.47 -10.22
C PRO A 517 -18.56 17.54 -8.72
N PHE A 518 -18.95 18.62 -8.04
CA PHE A 518 -18.77 18.77 -6.59
C PHE A 518 -19.66 17.80 -5.83
N LEU A 519 -20.94 17.78 -6.19
CA LEU A 519 -21.94 16.92 -5.55
C LEU A 519 -21.59 15.46 -5.75
N TRP A 520 -21.27 15.07 -6.99
CA TRP A 520 -20.79 13.74 -7.32
C TRP A 520 -19.55 13.39 -6.48
N ARG A 521 -18.58 14.31 -6.37
CA ARG A 521 -17.37 14.05 -5.58
C ARG A 521 -17.67 13.92 -4.10
N TRP A 522 -18.47 14.82 -3.50
CA TRP A 522 -18.82 14.75 -2.08
C TRP A 522 -19.64 13.50 -1.76
N GLN A 523 -20.56 13.10 -2.64
CA GLN A 523 -21.33 11.85 -2.52
C GLN A 523 -20.45 10.61 -2.70
N ASN A 524 -19.55 10.62 -3.69
CA ASN A 524 -18.61 9.54 -3.95
C ASN A 524 -17.52 9.44 -2.87
N GLU A 525 -17.16 10.54 -2.23
CA GLU A 525 -16.31 10.60 -1.02
C GLU A 525 -17.13 10.39 0.27
N LYS A 526 -18.43 10.05 0.19
CA LYS A 526 -19.45 10.02 1.27
C LYS A 526 -19.24 11.05 2.40
N GLN A 527 -18.80 12.25 2.05
CA GLN A 527 -18.67 13.39 2.97
C GLN A 527 -20.04 13.89 3.43
N VAL A 528 -21.06 13.56 2.66
CA VAL A 528 -22.44 14.04 2.79
C VAL A 528 -23.40 12.89 2.51
N GLN A 529 -24.49 12.89 3.26
CA GLN A 529 -25.65 12.02 3.11
C GLN A 529 -26.88 12.88 2.80
N ASN A 530 -27.93 12.30 2.20
CA ASN A 530 -29.23 12.95 1.95
C ASN A 530 -29.12 14.34 1.31
N MET A 531 -28.26 14.47 0.30
CA MET A 531 -27.97 15.75 -0.33
C MET A 531 -29.05 16.14 -1.35
N ASN A 532 -29.59 17.35 -1.21
CA ASN A 532 -30.57 17.93 -2.12
C ASN A 532 -30.14 19.35 -2.56
N ILE A 533 -30.60 19.77 -3.74
CA ILE A 533 -30.46 21.15 -4.20
C ILE A 533 -31.84 21.73 -4.47
N GLU A 534 -32.14 22.80 -3.75
CA GLU A 534 -33.35 23.59 -3.87
C GLU A 534 -33.04 24.91 -4.59
N LYS A 535 -33.98 25.36 -5.43
CA LYS A 535 -33.85 26.63 -6.14
C LYS A 535 -34.66 27.69 -5.40
N GLU A 536 -33.98 28.61 -4.72
CA GLU A 536 -34.66 29.75 -4.07
C GLU A 536 -34.96 30.87 -5.06
N SER A 537 -34.06 31.13 -6.04
CA SER A 537 -34.25 32.16 -7.06
C SER A 537 -33.46 31.84 -8.35
N PRO A 538 -33.58 32.63 -9.43
CA PRO A 538 -32.79 32.42 -10.65
C PRO A 538 -31.27 32.44 -10.43
N THR A 539 -30.80 33.13 -9.39
CA THR A 539 -29.38 33.35 -9.09
C THR A 539 -28.93 32.76 -7.76
N LEU A 540 -29.85 32.21 -6.95
CA LEU A 540 -29.57 31.66 -5.62
C LEU A 540 -30.00 30.20 -5.55
N LEU A 541 -29.04 29.32 -5.27
CA LEU A 541 -29.26 27.90 -5.02
C LEU A 541 -29.03 27.60 -3.54
N LYS A 542 -29.82 26.68 -2.99
CA LYS A 542 -29.66 26.16 -1.64
C LYS A 542 -29.26 24.69 -1.72
N ILE A 543 -28.10 24.34 -1.17
CA ILE A 543 -27.69 22.95 -1.00
C ILE A 543 -28.00 22.56 0.44
N VAL A 544 -28.76 21.48 0.59
CA VAL A 544 -29.04 20.86 1.89
C VAL A 544 -28.32 19.51 1.91
N ALA A 545 -27.54 19.21 2.94
CA ALA A 545 -26.97 17.88 3.12
C ALA A 545 -26.71 17.54 4.58
N THR A 546 -26.72 16.25 4.89
CA THR A 546 -26.42 15.72 6.22
C THR A 546 -24.94 15.33 6.29
N CYS A 547 -24.16 15.91 7.20
CA CYS A 547 -22.75 15.57 7.39
C CYS A 547 -22.26 15.92 8.79
N ARG A 548 -21.00 15.57 9.11
CA ARG A 548 -20.35 16.04 10.33
C ARG A 548 -19.97 17.51 10.22
N GLU A 549 -19.76 18.17 11.37
CA GLU A 549 -19.43 19.59 11.39
C GLU A 549 -18.08 19.88 10.71
N LYS A 550 -17.08 18.99 10.91
CA LYS A 550 -15.78 19.09 10.25
C LYS A 550 -15.92 19.11 8.72
N ASP A 551 -16.71 18.19 8.17
CA ASP A 551 -16.95 18.09 6.72
C ASP A 551 -17.74 19.29 6.22
N ALA A 552 -18.75 19.75 6.98
CA ALA A 552 -19.52 20.94 6.65
C ALA A 552 -18.64 22.20 6.53
N ARG A 553 -17.70 22.38 7.46
CA ARG A 553 -16.71 23.47 7.42
C ARG A 553 -15.79 23.34 6.20
N SER A 554 -15.33 22.13 5.89
CA SER A 554 -14.47 21.89 4.72
C SER A 554 -15.19 22.17 3.41
N ILE A 555 -16.44 21.72 3.28
CA ILE A 555 -17.31 21.96 2.12
C ILE A 555 -17.55 23.46 1.95
N LYS A 556 -17.84 24.17 3.04
CA LYS A 556 -18.02 25.63 3.03
C LYS A 556 -16.75 26.36 2.57
N ALA A 557 -15.58 25.95 3.07
CA ALA A 557 -14.31 26.54 2.65
C ALA A 557 -14.01 26.29 1.17
N GLU A 558 -14.30 25.08 0.67
CA GLU A 558 -14.16 24.72 -0.74
C GLU A 558 -15.08 25.54 -1.65
N LEU A 559 -16.35 25.66 -1.28
CA LEU A 559 -17.35 26.49 -1.96
C LEU A 559 -16.89 27.96 -2.00
N ASN A 560 -16.46 28.51 -0.86
CA ASN A 560 -15.96 29.88 -0.80
C ASN A 560 -14.73 30.09 -1.70
N SER A 561 -13.79 29.13 -1.73
CA SER A 561 -12.64 29.19 -2.63
C SER A 561 -13.08 29.20 -4.10
N PHE A 562 -14.06 28.37 -4.46
CA PHE A 562 -14.62 28.32 -5.81
C PHE A 562 -15.29 29.66 -6.20
N PHE A 563 -16.15 30.22 -5.34
CA PHE A 563 -16.82 31.49 -5.64
C PHE A 563 -15.86 32.67 -5.70
N ASN A 564 -14.86 32.71 -4.83
CA ASN A 564 -13.81 33.73 -4.90
C ASN A 564 -13.11 33.67 -6.28
N ARG A 565 -12.77 32.47 -6.77
CA ARG A 565 -12.18 32.29 -8.12
C ARG A 565 -13.14 32.69 -9.24
N LEU A 566 -14.41 32.30 -9.16
CA LEU A 566 -15.44 32.64 -10.15
C LEU A 566 -15.64 34.15 -10.25
N SER A 567 -15.53 34.86 -9.13
CA SER A 567 -15.68 36.31 -9.05
C SER A 567 -14.56 37.09 -9.76
N GLN A 568 -13.40 36.45 -9.98
CA GLN A 568 -12.23 37.00 -10.66
C GLN A 568 -12.15 36.57 -12.14
N CYS A 569 -13.17 35.86 -12.65
CA CYS A 569 -13.14 35.25 -13.98
C CYS A 569 -13.79 36.15 -15.05
N GLU A 570 -12.95 36.79 -15.87
CA GLU A 570 -13.39 37.69 -16.95
C GLU A 570 -13.88 36.95 -18.21
N SER A 571 -13.48 35.68 -18.40
CA SER A 571 -13.76 34.93 -19.64
C SER A 571 -15.24 34.57 -19.87
N PHE A 572 -16.09 34.60 -18.83
CA PHE A 572 -17.54 34.42 -18.98
C PHE A 572 -18.27 35.62 -19.61
N GLN A 573 -17.60 36.76 -19.79
CA GLN A 573 -18.22 37.96 -20.39
C GLN A 573 -18.22 37.92 -21.93
N ASN A 574 -17.20 37.34 -22.56
CA ASN A 574 -17.02 37.36 -24.02
C ASN A 574 -16.80 35.94 -24.58
N GLU A 575 -17.88 35.18 -24.78
CA GLU A 575 -17.83 33.85 -25.40
C GLU A 575 -17.21 33.87 -26.81
N GLN A 576 -17.32 35.00 -27.53
CA GLN A 576 -16.81 35.16 -28.90
C GLN A 576 -15.31 35.49 -28.98
N LYS A 577 -14.65 35.98 -27.92
CA LYS A 577 -13.22 36.35 -27.98
C LYS A 577 -12.27 35.17 -27.80
N ASN A 578 -12.72 34.07 -27.20
CA ASN A 578 -11.80 33.02 -26.72
C ASN A 578 -11.79 31.73 -27.54
N ASN A 579 -12.67 31.53 -28.53
CA ASN A 579 -12.64 30.43 -29.52
C ASN A 579 -12.34 28.99 -29.00
N VAL A 580 -12.54 28.70 -27.72
CA VAL A 580 -12.24 27.42 -27.08
C VAL A 580 -13.55 26.77 -26.64
N GLN A 581 -13.75 25.50 -27.01
CA GLN A 581 -14.89 24.69 -26.56
C GLN A 581 -14.58 23.90 -25.28
N PRO A 582 -15.59 23.64 -24.41
CA PRO A 582 -15.45 22.85 -23.20
C PRO A 582 -15.02 21.42 -23.51
N GLN A 583 -14.12 20.84 -22.72
CA GLN A 583 -13.86 19.40 -22.78
C GLN A 583 -14.87 18.61 -21.93
N GLN A 584 -15.74 17.81 -22.55
CA GLN A 584 -16.70 16.99 -21.79
C GLN A 584 -16.00 16.02 -20.82
N LEU A 585 -16.37 16.06 -19.54
CA LEU A 585 -15.85 15.15 -18.51
C LEU A 585 -16.94 14.15 -18.12
N LYS A 586 -16.56 12.88 -18.02
CA LYS A 586 -17.43 11.80 -17.54
C LYS A 586 -16.92 11.29 -16.19
N PRO A 587 -17.81 10.80 -15.30
CA PRO A 587 -17.42 10.12 -14.05
C PRO A 587 -16.40 8.99 -14.26
N SER A 588 -16.45 8.32 -15.42
CA SER A 588 -15.53 7.24 -15.82
C SER A 588 -14.09 7.69 -16.11
N ASN A 589 -13.82 8.99 -16.20
CA ASN A 589 -12.50 9.49 -16.55
C ASN A 589 -11.52 9.33 -15.37
N SER A 590 -10.42 8.61 -15.58
CA SER A 590 -9.42 8.37 -14.53
C SER A 590 -8.84 9.69 -13.98
N GLY A 591 -8.87 9.85 -12.64
CA GLY A 591 -8.29 11.00 -11.96
C GLY A 591 -9.15 12.27 -11.96
N ILE A 592 -10.43 12.17 -12.34
CA ILE A 592 -11.38 13.30 -12.33
C ILE A 592 -11.54 13.92 -10.93
N GLU A 593 -11.66 13.10 -9.87
CA GLU A 593 -11.74 13.55 -8.48
C GLU A 593 -10.55 14.43 -8.09
N GLN A 594 -9.34 14.02 -8.50
CA GLN A 594 -8.10 14.71 -8.17
C GLN A 594 -7.98 16.03 -8.93
N ARG A 595 -8.56 16.11 -10.14
CA ARG A 595 -8.65 17.35 -10.91
C ARG A 595 -9.61 18.33 -10.23
N ILE A 596 -10.81 17.87 -9.84
CA ILE A 596 -11.80 18.67 -9.11
C ILE A 596 -11.18 19.18 -7.80
N LYS A 597 -10.69 18.28 -6.95
CA LYS A 597 -10.08 18.62 -5.65
C LYS A 597 -8.93 19.62 -5.78
N ARG A 598 -8.08 19.49 -6.80
CA ARG A 598 -6.95 20.41 -7.02
C ARG A 598 -7.43 21.84 -7.36
N VAL A 599 -8.52 21.93 -8.11
CA VAL A 599 -9.11 23.20 -8.55
C VAL A 599 -9.91 23.87 -7.43
N THR A 600 -10.33 23.12 -6.41
CA THR A 600 -11.19 23.63 -5.34
C THR A 600 -10.48 23.73 -3.99
N ASP A 601 -9.24 23.24 -3.91
CA ASP A 601 -8.38 23.29 -2.72
C ASP A 601 -8.21 24.73 -2.20
N PRO A 602 -8.74 25.07 -1.02
CA PRO A 602 -8.70 26.43 -0.48
C PRO A 602 -7.27 26.92 -0.20
N ASN A 603 -6.32 26.00 -0.07
CA ASN A 603 -4.92 26.31 0.25
C ASN A 603 -4.05 26.57 -1.00
N ARG A 604 -4.61 26.45 -2.21
CA ARG A 604 -3.88 26.66 -3.47
C ARG A 604 -4.12 28.04 -4.06
N THR A 605 -3.06 28.65 -4.55
CA THR A 605 -3.07 29.94 -5.24
C THR A 605 -3.01 29.78 -6.77
N TRP A 606 -3.21 30.88 -7.50
CA TRP A 606 -3.05 30.99 -8.95
C TRP A 606 -1.70 30.48 -9.48
N ALA A 607 -0.64 30.63 -8.68
CA ALA A 607 0.71 30.21 -9.05
C ALA A 607 0.89 28.69 -9.01
N ASP A 608 0.18 27.99 -8.13
CA ASP A 608 0.30 26.54 -7.91
C ASP A 608 -0.30 25.69 -9.05
N LEU A 609 -1.08 26.33 -9.92
CA LEU A 609 -1.71 25.71 -11.09
C LEU A 609 -0.93 25.99 -12.39
N LYS A 610 0.08 26.87 -12.33
CA LYS A 610 0.93 27.35 -13.44
C LYS A 610 1.88 26.31 -14.06
N PRO A 611 2.49 25.36 -13.31
CA PRO A 611 3.54 24.47 -13.83
C PRO A 611 3.08 23.40 -14.85
N ALA A 612 1.78 23.16 -14.98
CA ALA A 612 1.23 22.13 -15.88
C ALA A 612 1.08 22.60 -17.34
N VAL A 613 1.45 23.85 -17.64
CA VAL A 613 1.24 24.49 -18.94
C VAL A 613 2.56 25.13 -19.34
N SER A 614 3.47 24.33 -19.88
CA SER A 614 4.86 24.72 -20.08
C SER A 614 5.06 25.89 -21.06
N GLN A 615 4.03 26.34 -21.80
CA GLN A 615 4.08 27.52 -22.68
C GLN A 615 2.74 28.30 -22.82
N GLY A 616 2.03 28.62 -21.73
CA GLY A 616 0.73 29.34 -21.80
C GLY A 616 0.76 30.86 -21.53
N THR A 617 -0.05 31.65 -22.26
CA THR A 617 -0.42 33.05 -21.96
C THR A 617 -1.37 33.15 -20.75
N ARG A 618 -1.67 34.37 -20.27
CA ARG A 618 -2.26 34.60 -18.94
C ARG A 618 -3.75 34.26 -18.86
N GLU A 619 -4.55 34.44 -19.91
CA GLU A 619 -5.93 33.94 -19.96
C GLU A 619 -6.00 32.40 -20.00
N SER A 620 -5.02 31.73 -20.62
CA SER A 620 -5.06 30.27 -20.84
C SER A 620 -4.88 29.43 -19.56
N ARG A 621 -4.54 30.07 -18.43
CA ARG A 621 -4.48 29.44 -17.09
C ARG A 621 -5.76 29.61 -16.29
N MET A 622 -6.60 30.60 -16.65
CA MET A 622 -7.91 30.84 -16.04
C MET A 622 -8.99 29.88 -16.56
N ASP A 623 -8.83 29.38 -17.79
CA ASP A 623 -9.80 28.51 -18.42
C ASP A 623 -9.83 27.09 -17.85
N VAL A 624 -8.76 26.59 -17.23
CA VAL A 624 -8.76 25.22 -16.65
C VAL A 624 -9.64 25.12 -15.39
N ILE A 625 -9.96 26.22 -14.73
CA ILE A 625 -10.77 26.21 -13.49
C ILE A 625 -12.25 26.42 -13.81
N ALA A 626 -12.54 27.42 -14.64
CA ALA A 626 -13.89 27.72 -15.09
C ALA A 626 -14.44 26.60 -16.00
N TRP A 627 -13.67 26.13 -16.99
CA TRP A 627 -14.17 25.14 -17.93
C TRP A 627 -14.28 23.73 -17.36
N THR A 628 -13.28 23.25 -16.60
CA THR A 628 -13.31 21.88 -16.03
C THR A 628 -14.55 21.62 -15.16
N VAL A 629 -15.10 22.67 -14.55
CA VAL A 629 -16.31 22.63 -13.73
C VAL A 629 -17.59 22.92 -14.57
N VAL A 630 -17.48 23.75 -15.62
CA VAL A 630 -18.59 24.07 -16.55
C VAL A 630 -18.94 22.93 -17.52
N CYS A 631 -18.00 22.01 -17.77
CA CYS A 631 -18.22 20.91 -18.70
C CYS A 631 -19.45 20.07 -18.30
N LYS A 632 -20.24 19.67 -19.30
CA LYS A 632 -21.46 18.85 -19.16
C LYS A 632 -21.16 17.51 -18.47
N PHE A 633 -21.06 17.53 -17.13
CA PHE A 633 -21.09 16.36 -16.28
C PHE A 633 -22.51 15.83 -16.36
N HIS A 634 -22.69 14.75 -17.12
CA HIS A 634 -23.96 14.07 -17.33
C HIS A 634 -24.05 12.83 -16.45
#